data_AF-A0AAD4QHT6-F1
#
_entry.id   AF-A0AAD4QHT6-F1
#
_cell.length_a   1.000
_cell.length_b   1.000
_cell.length_c   1.000
_cell.angle_alpha   90.00
_cell.angle_beta   90.00
_cell.angle_gamma   90.00
#
_symmetry.space_group_name_H-M   'P 1'
#
loop_
_entity.id
_entity.type
_entity.pdbx_description
1 polymer ?
#
loop_
_entity_poly.entity_id
_entity_poly.type
_entity_poly.pdbx_seq_one_letter_code
_entity_poly.pdbx_strand_id
1 'polypeptide(L)'
;MEQQTISISKAGNITTLIARTSILTVASPLYGRHNPKVSPVEDVNLPAAPLSRFDLLLLLLDKPSRDDDERLAPTTSPNASIHRPRPPVSPCCPSRRVILHRRLYVRLRKQSKDDVQRDHSHTHTSARAGFSDLRLAYALARLRFAAAVLHADVDEAGTATDGGEQGEPARRRWGRRRRA
;
A
#
# COMPACT_ATOMS: atom_id res chain seq x y z
N MET A 1 -7.00 -10.65 12.97
CA MET A 1 -6.27 -9.54 12.31
C MET A 1 -6.03 -8.38 13.27
N GLU A 2 -7.08 -7.83 13.88
CA GLU A 2 -7.00 -6.67 14.79
C GLU A 2 -6.19 -6.93 16.07
N GLN A 3 -6.52 -8.02 16.78
CA GLN A 3 -5.96 -8.34 18.09
C GLN A 3 -4.54 -8.94 18.01
N GLN A 4 -4.10 -9.38 16.83
CA GLN A 4 -2.83 -10.09 16.62
C GLN A 4 -2.63 -11.31 17.55
N THR A 5 -3.73 -11.91 18.02
CA THR A 5 -3.75 -13.10 18.88
C THR A 5 -4.79 -14.09 18.40
N ILE A 6 -4.55 -15.37 18.65
CA ILE A 6 -5.46 -16.48 18.37
C ILE A 6 -5.76 -17.16 19.69
N SER A 7 -7.01 -17.08 20.14
CA SER A 7 -7.50 -17.79 21.33
C SER A 7 -8.09 -19.13 20.91
N ILE A 8 -7.55 -20.22 21.46
CA ILE A 8 -8.04 -21.57 21.23
C ILE A 8 -8.63 -22.07 22.54
N SER A 9 -9.91 -22.45 22.51
CA SER A 9 -10.59 -23.15 23.60
C SER A 9 -11.15 -24.45 23.04
N LYS A 10 -10.38 -25.54 23.15
CA LYS A 10 -10.75 -26.85 22.63
C LYS A 10 -10.13 -27.96 23.47
N ALA A 11 -10.87 -29.06 23.68
CA ALA A 11 -10.42 -30.24 24.42
C ALA A 11 -9.86 -29.94 25.83
N GLY A 12 -10.49 -28.99 26.55
CA GLY A 12 -10.03 -28.57 27.88
C GLY A 12 -8.81 -27.64 27.89
N ASN A 13 -8.20 -27.37 26.73
CA ASN A 13 -7.08 -26.46 26.60
C ASN A 13 -7.57 -25.07 26.20
N ILE A 14 -7.39 -24.12 27.10
CA ILE A 14 -7.63 -22.70 26.88
C ILE A 14 -6.27 -22.01 26.79
N THR A 15 -5.86 -21.66 25.57
CA THR A 15 -4.56 -21.01 25.33
C THR A 15 -4.73 -19.83 24.38
N THR A 16 -3.92 -18.79 24.57
CA THR A 16 -3.89 -17.62 23.69
C THR A 16 -2.49 -17.51 23.09
N LEU A 17 -2.41 -17.61 21.76
CA LEU A 17 -1.16 -17.56 21.00
C LEU A 17 -1.03 -16.20 20.32
N ILE A 18 0.19 -15.68 20.23
CA ILE A 18 0.50 -14.45 19.53
C ILE A 18 0.66 -14.75 18.03
N ALA A 19 -0.03 -14.00 17.17
CA ALA A 19 0.02 -14.12 15.72
C ALA A 19 0.52 -12.80 15.09
N ARG A 20 1.85 -12.59 15.12
CA ARG A 20 2.52 -11.46 14.45
C ARG A 20 2.79 -11.77 12.98
N THR A 21 1.73 -11.82 12.19
CA THR A 21 1.80 -12.14 10.76
C THR A 21 1.29 -10.96 9.92
N SER A 22 1.96 -10.71 8.79
CA SER A 22 1.43 -9.89 7.70
C SER A 22 0.60 -10.76 6.78
N ILE A 23 -0.53 -10.25 6.31
CA ILE A 23 -1.42 -10.98 5.41
C ILE A 23 -1.39 -10.30 4.05
N LEU A 24 -1.13 -11.08 3.01
CA LEU A 24 -1.32 -10.70 1.63
C LEU A 24 -2.51 -11.48 1.09
N THR A 25 -3.52 -10.78 0.60
CA THR A 25 -4.72 -11.40 0.01
C THR A 25 -4.82 -11.00 -1.45
N VAL A 26 -5.18 -11.97 -2.29
CA VAL A 26 -5.58 -11.73 -3.68
C VAL A 26 -7.06 -12.11 -3.76
N ALA A 27 -7.86 -11.23 -4.34
CA ALA A 27 -9.28 -11.45 -4.54
C ALA A 27 -9.64 -11.17 -6.00
N SER A 28 -10.50 -12.00 -6.55
CA SER A 28 -11.08 -11.79 -7.88
C SER A 28 -12.39 -11.02 -7.74
N PRO A 29 -12.76 -10.19 -8.73
CA PRO A 29 -14.07 -9.54 -8.75
C PRO A 29 -15.19 -10.57 -8.94
N LEU A 30 -16.39 -10.26 -8.43
CA LEU A 30 -17.60 -11.11 -8.45
C LEU A 30 -17.90 -11.70 -9.84
N TYR A 31 -17.80 -10.86 -10.88
CA TYR A 31 -18.16 -11.22 -12.26
C TYR A 31 -16.94 -11.52 -13.14
N GLY A 32 -15.78 -11.79 -12.54
CA GLY A 32 -14.54 -12.12 -13.25
C GLY A 32 -13.83 -10.94 -13.92
N ARG A 33 -14.52 -9.82 -14.16
CA ARG A 33 -13.93 -8.54 -14.59
C ARG A 33 -14.41 -7.40 -13.71
N HIS A 34 -13.50 -6.48 -13.41
CA HIS A 34 -13.83 -5.30 -12.63
C HIS A 34 -14.78 -4.38 -13.39
N ASN A 35 -15.88 -4.00 -12.75
CA ASN A 35 -16.85 -3.06 -13.31
C ASN A 35 -16.53 -1.64 -12.82
N PRO A 36 -16.07 -0.70 -13.68
CA PRO A 36 -15.64 0.64 -13.24
C PRO A 36 -16.80 1.54 -12.76
N LYS A 37 -18.04 1.06 -12.88
CA LYS A 37 -19.25 1.76 -12.42
C LYS A 37 -19.61 1.44 -10.97
N VAL A 38 -19.03 0.38 -10.42
CA VAL A 38 -19.31 -0.14 -9.07
C VAL A 38 -18.10 0.14 -8.20
N SER A 39 -18.32 0.40 -6.91
CA SER A 39 -17.18 0.64 -6.03
C SER A 39 -16.33 -0.64 -5.92
N PRO A 40 -14.99 -0.52 -5.81
CA PRO A 40 -14.13 -1.68 -5.72
C PRO A 40 -14.39 -2.56 -4.49
N VAL A 41 -14.98 -1.96 -3.46
CA VAL A 41 -15.36 -2.63 -2.21
C VAL A 41 -16.57 -3.54 -2.44
N GLU A 42 -17.56 -3.08 -3.19
CA GLU A 42 -18.76 -3.86 -3.55
C GLU A 42 -18.42 -4.98 -4.55
N ASP A 43 -17.50 -4.72 -5.48
CA ASP A 43 -17.12 -5.67 -6.53
C ASP A 43 -16.46 -6.96 -6.01
N VAL A 44 -15.86 -6.92 -4.82
CA VAL A 44 -15.20 -8.09 -4.19
C VAL A 44 -16.13 -8.86 -3.25
N ASN A 45 -17.30 -8.31 -2.89
CA ASN A 45 -18.26 -8.93 -1.97
C ASN A 45 -17.67 -9.41 -0.63
N LEU A 46 -16.72 -8.65 -0.08
CA LEU A 46 -16.21 -8.93 1.26
C LEU A 46 -17.03 -8.17 2.30
N PRO A 47 -17.24 -8.73 3.50
CA PRO A 47 -17.85 -7.97 4.60
C PRO A 47 -16.97 -6.75 4.93
N ALA A 48 -17.59 -5.64 5.38
CA ALA A 48 -16.85 -4.42 5.71
C ALA A 48 -15.79 -4.61 6.82
N ALA A 49 -15.98 -5.59 7.70
CA ALA A 49 -15.11 -5.85 8.85
C ALA A 49 -13.66 -6.27 8.46
N PRO A 50 -13.41 -7.29 7.61
CA PRO A 50 -12.06 -7.58 7.12
C PRO A 50 -11.50 -6.48 6.21
N LEU A 51 -12.34 -5.84 5.39
CA LEU A 51 -11.90 -4.78 4.46
C LEU A 51 -11.30 -3.58 5.17
N SER A 52 -11.98 -3.10 6.21
CA SER A 52 -11.47 -2.01 7.05
C SER A 52 -10.14 -2.33 7.72
N ARG A 53 -9.78 -3.61 7.84
CA ARG A 53 -8.54 -4.04 8.51
C ARG A 53 -7.32 -4.10 7.60
N PHE A 54 -7.51 -3.97 6.29
CA PHE A 54 -6.39 -3.84 5.37
C PHE A 54 -5.90 -2.39 5.36
N ASP A 55 -4.58 -2.25 5.47
CA ASP A 55 -3.91 -0.94 5.42
C ASP A 55 -3.79 -0.43 3.98
N LEU A 56 -3.78 -1.33 2.98
CA LEU A 56 -3.68 -1.03 1.55
C LEU A 56 -4.65 -1.91 0.75
N LEU A 57 -5.36 -1.30 -0.20
CA LEU A 57 -6.19 -1.98 -1.19
C LEU A 57 -5.66 -1.60 -2.58
N LEU A 58 -5.18 -2.59 -3.34
CA LEU A 58 -4.59 -2.38 -4.66
C LEU A 58 -5.47 -3.02 -5.71
N LEU A 59 -5.98 -2.21 -6.63
CA LEU A 59 -6.80 -2.67 -7.75
C LEU A 59 -5.93 -2.82 -8.98
N LEU A 60 -5.80 -4.06 -9.44
CA LEU A 60 -5.11 -4.37 -10.68
C LEU A 60 -6.14 -4.34 -11.80
N LEU A 61 -6.07 -3.29 -12.63
CA LEU A 61 -6.91 -3.12 -13.79
C LEU A 61 -6.16 -3.56 -15.05
N ASP A 62 -6.72 -4.54 -15.75
CA ASP A 62 -6.26 -4.92 -17.08
C ASP A 62 -6.91 -4.00 -18.12
N LYS A 63 -6.14 -3.00 -18.59
CA LYS A 63 -6.57 -2.08 -19.66
C LYS A 63 -5.86 -2.48 -20.94
N PRO A 64 -6.58 -2.89 -22.00
CA PRO A 64 -5.96 -3.33 -23.24
C PRO A 64 -5.18 -2.17 -23.85
N SER A 65 -3.87 -2.35 -24.02
CA SER A 65 -2.95 -1.32 -24.48
C SER A 65 -1.86 -2.00 -25.29
N ARG A 66 -1.84 -1.70 -26.61
CA ARG A 66 -0.87 -2.29 -27.52
C ARG A 66 0.58 -2.02 -27.10
N ASP A 67 0.87 -0.80 -26.65
CA ASP A 67 2.21 -0.40 -26.22
C ASP A 67 2.68 -1.15 -24.96
N ASP A 68 1.76 -1.45 -24.04
CA ASP A 68 2.07 -2.17 -22.80
C ASP A 68 2.17 -3.69 -23.05
N ASP A 69 1.31 -4.23 -23.92
CA ASP A 69 1.35 -5.63 -24.36
C ASP A 69 2.63 -5.94 -25.14
N GLU A 70 3.07 -5.03 -26.03
CA GLU A 70 4.33 -5.17 -26.77
C GLU A 70 5.55 -5.16 -25.83
N ARG A 71 5.49 -4.43 -24.71
CA ARG A 71 6.54 -4.44 -23.67
C ARG A 71 6.51 -5.70 -22.81
N LEU A 72 5.33 -6.27 -22.57
CA LEU A 72 5.14 -7.45 -21.74
C LEU A 72 5.45 -8.75 -22.50
N ALA A 73 5.08 -8.83 -23.77
CA ALA A 73 5.26 -9.98 -24.66
C ALA A 73 6.67 -10.63 -24.61
N PRO A 74 7.79 -9.89 -24.65
CA PRO A 74 9.12 -10.49 -24.56
C PRO A 74 9.42 -11.10 -23.19
N THR A 75 8.76 -10.69 -22.12
CA THR A 75 8.96 -11.27 -20.78
C THR A 75 8.23 -12.61 -20.62
N THR A 76 7.07 -12.76 -21.26
CA THR A 76 6.20 -13.94 -21.13
C THR A 76 6.57 -15.05 -22.12
N SER A 77 7.32 -14.74 -23.18
CA SER A 77 7.74 -15.74 -24.17
C SER A 77 8.65 -16.80 -23.53
N PRO A 78 8.33 -18.10 -23.67
CA PRO A 78 9.10 -19.19 -23.03
C PRO A 78 10.56 -19.26 -23.50
N ASN A 79 10.89 -18.64 -24.64
CA ASN A 79 12.23 -18.60 -25.21
C ASN A 79 13.04 -17.36 -24.78
N ALA A 80 12.49 -16.47 -23.96
CA ALA A 80 13.17 -15.26 -23.48
C ALA A 80 14.14 -15.52 -22.31
N SER A 81 14.73 -16.73 -22.25
CA SER A 81 15.84 -17.05 -21.36
C SER A 81 17.15 -16.46 -21.90
N ILE A 82 17.25 -15.13 -21.89
CA ILE A 82 18.54 -14.48 -21.69
C ILE A 82 18.40 -13.69 -20.42
N HIS A 83 18.90 -14.30 -19.34
CA HIS A 83 19.14 -13.72 -18.03
C HIS A 83 19.27 -12.19 -18.09
N ARG A 84 18.23 -11.47 -17.66
CA ARG A 84 18.51 -10.18 -17.04
C ARG A 84 19.09 -10.52 -15.66
N PRO A 85 20.38 -10.26 -15.40
CA PRO A 85 20.89 -10.37 -14.06
C PRO A 85 20.08 -9.39 -13.21
N ARG A 86 19.23 -9.93 -12.34
CA ARG A 86 18.65 -9.10 -11.27
C ARG A 86 19.85 -8.57 -10.49
N PRO A 87 19.96 -7.25 -10.27
CA PRO A 87 21.03 -6.75 -9.42
C PRO A 87 20.95 -7.51 -8.10
N PRO A 88 22.08 -7.98 -7.55
CA PRO A 88 22.08 -8.68 -6.28
C PRO A 88 21.60 -7.68 -5.22
N VAL A 89 20.32 -7.71 -4.92
CA VAL A 89 19.78 -7.10 -3.71
C VAL A 89 20.28 -7.98 -2.58
N SER A 90 21.42 -7.62 -1.99
CA SER A 90 21.80 -8.16 -0.69
C SER A 90 20.64 -7.84 0.27
N PRO A 91 19.96 -8.84 0.86
CA PRO A 91 19.01 -8.58 1.92
C PRO A 91 19.84 -8.21 3.16
N CYS A 92 20.35 -6.98 3.21
CA CYS A 92 20.96 -6.47 4.42
C CYS A 92 19.82 -6.18 5.39
N CYS A 93 19.45 -7.19 6.19
CA CYS A 93 18.52 -7.02 7.29
C CYS A 93 18.97 -5.82 8.14
N PRO A 94 18.26 -4.67 8.15
CA PRO A 94 18.62 -3.64 9.10
C PRO A 94 18.13 -4.13 10.46
N SER A 95 19.05 -4.69 11.24
CA SER A 95 18.86 -4.98 12.67
C SER A 95 18.64 -3.71 13.50
N ARG A 96 18.82 -2.53 12.89
CA ARG A 96 18.67 -1.22 13.52
C ARG A 96 17.19 -0.83 13.61
N ARG A 97 16.73 -0.55 14.84
CA ARG A 97 15.41 0.07 15.08
C ARG A 97 15.40 1.44 14.39
N VAL A 98 14.44 1.65 13.50
CA VAL A 98 14.20 2.96 12.91
C VAL A 98 13.42 3.80 13.94
N ILE A 99 13.88 5.02 14.18
CA ILE A 99 13.28 5.93 15.15
C ILE A 99 12.18 6.71 14.43
N LEU A 100 10.94 6.54 14.88
CA LEU A 100 9.84 7.38 14.45
C LEU A 100 9.74 8.60 15.35
N HIS A 101 9.98 9.79 14.79
CA HIS A 101 9.95 11.02 15.58
C HIS A 101 8.50 11.45 15.86
N ARG A 102 8.15 11.72 17.13
CA ARG A 102 6.79 12.22 17.52
C ARG A 102 6.33 13.40 16.68
N ARG A 103 7.27 14.24 16.22
CA ARG A 103 7.00 15.39 15.33
C ARG A 103 6.32 15.00 14.01
N LEU A 104 6.60 13.81 13.46
CA LEU A 104 6.00 13.32 12.21
C LEU A 104 4.52 13.03 12.39
N TYR A 105 4.15 12.34 13.46
CA TYR A 105 2.76 12.07 13.81
C TYR A 105 1.95 13.35 14.03
N VAL A 106 2.51 14.31 14.79
CA VAL A 106 1.84 15.59 15.05
C VAL A 106 1.65 16.37 13.75
N ARG A 107 2.61 16.31 12.82
CA ARG A 107 2.49 16.94 11.51
C ARG A 107 1.41 16.29 10.65
N LEU A 108 1.37 14.96 10.57
CA LEU A 108 0.31 14.22 9.85
C LEU A 108 -1.09 14.60 10.36
N ARG A 109 -1.26 14.74 11.68
CA ARG A 109 -2.52 15.20 12.26
C ARG A 109 -2.86 16.65 11.91
N LYS A 110 -1.85 17.50 11.73
CA LYS A 110 -2.04 18.89 11.30
C LYS A 110 -2.39 18.97 9.82
N GLN A 111 -1.67 18.26 8.96
CA GLN A 111 -1.97 18.15 7.52
C GLN A 111 -3.39 17.62 7.31
N SER A 112 -3.76 16.51 7.96
CA SER A 112 -5.12 15.97 7.88
C SER A 112 -6.19 16.98 8.31
N LYS A 113 -5.95 17.80 9.35
CA LYS A 113 -6.86 18.89 9.72
C LYS A 113 -6.92 19.99 8.67
N ASP A 114 -5.76 20.41 8.16
CA ASP A 114 -5.65 21.44 7.14
C ASP A 114 -6.33 20.99 5.83
N ASP A 115 -6.26 19.70 5.48
CA ASP A 115 -6.86 19.12 4.27
C ASP A 115 -8.38 18.95 4.40
N VAL A 116 -8.87 18.58 5.58
CA VAL A 116 -10.31 18.63 5.92
C VAL A 116 -10.85 20.05 5.79
N GLN A 117 -10.07 21.05 6.22
CA GLN A 117 -10.45 22.45 6.15
C GLN A 117 -10.36 23.04 4.73
N ARG A 118 -9.68 22.36 3.81
CA ARG A 118 -9.59 22.73 2.38
C ARG A 118 -10.65 22.06 1.50
N ASP A 119 -11.67 21.42 2.10
CA ASP A 119 -12.74 20.70 1.39
C ASP A 119 -12.24 19.64 0.38
N HIS A 120 -11.02 19.12 0.56
CA HIS A 120 -10.60 17.92 -0.15
C HIS A 120 -11.25 16.72 0.53
N SER A 121 -12.36 16.26 -0.03
CA SER A 121 -13.13 15.10 0.41
C SER A 121 -12.32 13.81 0.24
N HIS A 122 -11.32 13.59 1.09
CA HIS A 122 -10.72 12.29 1.24
C HIS A 122 -11.60 11.47 2.18
N THR A 123 -12.11 10.35 1.68
CA THR A 123 -12.87 9.31 2.41
C THR A 123 -12.08 8.71 3.58
N HIS A 124 -10.81 9.07 3.75
CA HIS A 124 -9.84 8.50 4.69
C HIS A 124 -9.45 9.45 5.83
N THR A 125 -10.39 10.20 6.38
CA THR A 125 -10.19 10.95 7.65
C THR A 125 -10.12 10.05 8.89
N SER A 126 -10.21 8.73 8.74
CA SER A 126 -10.16 7.80 9.86
C SER A 126 -8.77 7.77 10.51
N ALA A 127 -8.72 7.64 11.83
CA ALA A 127 -7.46 7.48 12.55
C ALA A 127 -6.63 6.28 12.07
N ARG A 128 -7.27 5.29 11.41
CA ARG A 128 -6.65 4.08 10.88
C ARG A 128 -5.80 4.36 9.63
N ALA A 129 -6.30 5.20 8.72
CA ALA A 129 -5.54 5.64 7.55
C ALA A 129 -4.25 6.37 7.94
N GLY A 130 -4.32 7.24 8.96
CA GLY A 130 -3.12 7.88 9.49
C GLY A 130 -2.10 6.89 10.10
N PHE A 131 -2.54 5.73 10.60
CA PHE A 131 -1.63 4.68 11.07
C PHE A 131 -1.09 3.81 9.93
N SER A 132 -1.85 3.57 8.86
CA SER A 132 -1.35 2.88 7.67
C SER A 132 -0.26 3.69 6.98
N ASP A 133 -0.45 5.00 6.83
CA ASP A 133 0.56 5.89 6.23
C ASP A 133 1.85 5.92 7.04
N LEU A 134 1.74 5.93 8.38
CA LEU A 134 2.91 5.83 9.25
C LEU A 134 3.65 4.49 9.12
N ARG A 135 2.92 3.38 8.99
CA ARG A 135 3.51 2.05 8.77
C ARG A 135 4.22 1.98 7.42
N LEU A 136 3.62 2.57 6.39
CA LEU A 136 4.19 2.63 5.05
C LEU A 136 5.43 3.52 5.01
N ALA A 137 5.39 4.72 5.60
CA ALA A 137 6.55 5.60 5.73
C ALA A 137 7.70 4.94 6.51
N TYR A 138 7.37 4.18 7.56
CA TYR A 138 8.36 3.38 8.28
C TYR A 138 8.96 2.27 7.40
N ALA A 139 8.15 1.62 6.56
CA ALA A 139 8.63 0.63 5.61
C ALA A 139 9.54 1.25 4.53
N LEU A 140 9.20 2.43 4.00
CA LEU A 140 10.03 3.19 3.06
C LEU A 140 11.38 3.57 3.67
N ALA A 141 11.38 4.06 4.91
CA ALA A 141 12.62 4.37 5.63
C ALA A 141 13.49 3.10 5.83
N ARG A 142 12.87 1.94 6.05
CA ARG A 142 13.57 0.65 6.11
C ARG A 142 14.16 0.23 4.77
N LEU A 143 13.44 0.44 3.67
CA LEU A 143 13.94 0.17 2.31
C LEU A 143 15.14 1.05 1.95
N ARG A 144 15.18 2.28 2.47
CA ARG A 144 16.31 3.21 2.32
C ARG A 144 17.45 2.96 3.29
N PHE A 145 17.33 1.99 4.20
CA PHE A 145 18.26 1.74 5.31
C PHE A 145 18.50 2.97 6.21
N ALA A 146 17.51 3.84 6.34
CA ALA A 146 17.60 5.05 7.15
C ALA A 146 17.24 4.76 8.62
N ALA A 147 17.95 5.42 9.55
CA ALA A 147 17.67 5.29 10.99
C ALA A 147 16.47 6.13 11.46
N ALA A 148 15.98 7.05 10.63
CA ALA A 148 14.86 7.92 10.92
C ALA A 148 13.96 8.07 9.69
N VAL A 149 12.67 8.24 9.94
CA VAL A 149 11.67 8.54 8.89
C VAL A 149 11.78 10.02 8.52
N LEU A 150 11.91 10.33 7.24
CA LEU A 150 11.92 11.70 6.73
C LEU A 150 10.51 12.14 6.36
N HIS A 151 10.32 13.45 6.20
CA HIS A 151 9.06 13.99 5.70
C HIS A 151 8.74 13.51 4.28
N ALA A 152 9.76 13.36 3.43
CA ALA A 152 9.58 12.82 2.09
C ALA A 152 8.99 11.40 2.08
N ASP A 153 9.33 10.55 3.07
CA ASP A 153 8.78 9.18 3.17
C ASP A 153 7.28 9.20 3.52
N VAL A 154 6.85 10.22 4.27
CA VAL A 154 5.44 10.39 4.66
C VAL A 154 4.63 10.91 3.48
N ASP A 155 5.17 11.88 2.72
CA ASP A 155 4.52 12.41 1.53
C ASP A 155 4.43 11.34 0.42
N GLU A 156 5.47 10.51 0.26
CA GLU A 156 5.47 9.36 -0.65
C GLU A 156 4.47 8.28 -0.20
N ALA A 157 4.39 8.00 1.10
CA ALA A 157 3.41 7.07 1.65
C ALA A 157 1.97 7.53 1.36
N GLY A 158 1.64 8.81 1.59
CA GLY A 158 0.32 9.35 1.26
C GLY A 158 0.01 9.24 -0.24
N THR A 159 0.98 9.56 -1.10
CA THR A 159 0.84 9.42 -2.55
C THR A 159 0.59 7.97 -2.97
N ALA A 160 1.24 7.00 -2.33
CA ALA A 160 1.06 5.58 -2.61
C ALA A 160 -0.30 5.05 -2.16
N THR A 161 -0.82 5.54 -1.03
CA THR A 161 -2.17 5.22 -0.55
C THR A 161 -3.24 5.81 -1.49
N ASP A 162 -3.10 7.08 -1.88
CA ASP A 162 -4.04 7.76 -2.78
C ASP A 162 -3.99 7.22 -4.22
N GLY A 163 -2.80 6.84 -4.69
CA GLY A 163 -2.61 6.26 -6.02
C GLY A 163 -3.27 4.88 -6.20
N GLY A 164 -3.61 4.19 -5.11
CA GLY A 164 -4.37 2.94 -5.15
C GLY A 164 -5.83 3.10 -5.56
N GLU A 165 -6.41 4.29 -5.35
CA GLU A 165 -7.81 4.60 -5.75
C GLU A 165 -7.90 5.08 -7.20
N GLN A 166 -6.83 5.71 -7.71
CA GLN A 166 -6.76 6.19 -9.08
C GLN A 166 -6.17 5.09 -9.97
N GLY A 167 -7.03 4.23 -10.51
CA GLY A 167 -6.72 3.41 -11.69
C GLY A 167 -6.41 4.23 -12.96
N GLU A 168 -6.09 5.52 -12.84
CA GLU A 168 -5.66 6.43 -13.90
C GLU A 168 -4.22 6.86 -13.63
N PRO A 169 -3.30 6.80 -14.61
CA PRO A 169 -1.90 7.05 -14.33
C PRO A 169 -1.70 8.52 -13.98
N ALA A 170 -0.92 8.75 -12.91
CA ALA A 170 -0.28 9.99 -12.52
C ALA A 170 0.70 10.54 -13.60
N ARG A 171 0.29 10.58 -14.86
CA ARG A 171 0.91 11.38 -15.92
C ARG A 171 0.40 12.82 -15.77
N ARG A 172 1.01 13.61 -14.88
CA ARG A 172 1.13 15.08 -14.93
C ARG A 172 1.65 15.65 -13.60
N ARG A 173 2.84 15.26 -13.13
CA ARG A 173 3.52 16.08 -12.10
C ARG A 173 5.04 16.16 -12.15
N TRP A 174 5.66 15.49 -13.11
CA TRP A 174 7.09 15.64 -13.42
C TRP A 174 7.27 16.13 -14.85
N GLY A 175 7.12 17.44 -15.03
CA GLY A 175 7.20 18.07 -16.35
C GLY A 175 7.09 19.59 -16.34
N ARG A 176 7.55 20.28 -15.29
CA ARG A 176 7.79 21.73 -15.31
C ARG A 176 8.95 22.11 -14.39
N ARG A 177 10.18 21.84 -14.83
CA ARG A 177 11.33 22.69 -14.50
C ARG A 177 12.34 22.66 -15.65
N ARG A 178 12.35 23.78 -16.39
CA ARG A 178 13.44 24.43 -17.15
C ARG A 178 12.93 24.96 -18.50
N ARG A 179 12.35 26.16 -18.43
CA ARG A 179 12.50 27.21 -19.45
C ARG A 179 12.63 28.53 -18.70
N ALA A 180 13.87 28.98 -18.58
CA ALA A 180 14.35 30.35 -18.56
C ALA A 180 15.85 30.22 -18.85
#